data_AF-A0A7C2QEZ1-F1
#
_entry.id   AF-A0A7C2QEZ1-F1
#
_cell.length_a   1.000
_cell.length_b   1.000
_cell.length_c   1.000
_cell.angle_alpha   90.00
_cell.angle_beta   90.00
_cell.angle_gamma   90.00
#
_symmetry.space_group_name_H-M   'P 1'
#
loop_
_entity.id
_entity.type
_entity.pdbx_description
1 polymer ?
#
loop_
_entity_poly.entity_id
_entity_poly.type
_entity_poly.pdbx_seq_one_letter_code
_entity_poly.pdbx_strand_id
1 'polypeptide(L)'
;MVIERLVPNPSERSDFEKVYGADIDNKLQAADAFIDAMLQGYVDVPLNDPPRILIEAAADCAAALFLFDRNNVEKARELMMRCEKLVETYRSRFRYFGLAGAAK
;
A
#
# COMPACT_ATOMS: atom_id res chain seq x y z
N MET A 1 4.51 -3.41 -11.28
CA MET A 1 3.75 -3.73 -10.06
C MET A 1 2.64 -2.71 -9.76
N VAL A 2 2.90 -1.42 -9.49
CA VAL A 2 1.83 -0.38 -9.41
C VAL A 2 1.19 -0.15 -10.78
N ILE A 3 2.02 0.10 -11.80
CA ILE A 3 1.59 0.34 -13.18
C ILE A 3 0.76 -0.83 -13.74
N GLU A 4 1.06 -2.07 -13.35
CA GLU A 4 0.27 -3.26 -13.74
C GLU A 4 -1.18 -3.22 -13.24
N ARG A 5 -1.43 -2.57 -12.10
CA ARG A 5 -2.79 -2.41 -11.52
C ARG A 5 -3.56 -1.30 -12.25
N LEU A 6 -2.84 -0.32 -12.77
CA LEU A 6 -3.39 0.84 -13.47
C LEU A 6 -3.61 0.56 -14.96
N VAL A 7 -2.67 -0.14 -15.59
CA VAL A 7 -2.58 -0.37 -17.04
C VAL A 7 -2.50 -1.88 -17.31
N PRO A 8 -3.64 -2.52 -17.63
CA PRO A 8 -3.68 -3.94 -17.94
C PRO A 8 -2.83 -4.31 -19.16
N ASN A 9 -2.87 -3.49 -20.21
CA ASN A 9 -2.15 -3.72 -21.46
C ASN A 9 -0.63 -3.46 -21.31
N PRO A 10 0.24 -4.48 -21.43
CA PRO A 10 1.69 -4.30 -21.26
C PRO A 10 2.32 -3.30 -22.22
N SER A 11 1.81 -3.18 -23.45
CA SER A 11 2.41 -2.31 -24.48
C SER A 11 2.28 -0.81 -24.15
N GLU A 12 1.31 -0.44 -23.30
CA GLU A 12 1.04 0.96 -22.92
C GLU A 12 1.79 1.39 -21.65
N ARG A 13 2.40 0.44 -20.93
CA ARG A 13 2.99 0.69 -19.61
C ARG A 13 4.16 1.66 -19.65
N SER A 14 5.03 1.54 -20.65
CA SER A 14 6.22 2.39 -20.77
C SER A 14 5.85 3.86 -20.99
N ASP A 15 4.85 4.13 -21.82
CA ASP A 15 4.42 5.50 -22.07
C ASP A 15 3.63 6.06 -20.89
N PHE A 16 2.82 5.24 -20.23
CA PHE A 16 2.18 5.63 -18.97
C PHE A 16 3.20 5.99 -17.88
N GLU A 17 4.27 5.20 -17.75
CA GLU A 17 5.36 5.44 -16.79
C GLU A 17 6.11 6.75 -17.08
N LYS A 18 6.37 7.07 -18.35
CA LYS A 18 7.01 8.35 -18.71
C LYS A 18 6.15 9.55 -18.33
N VAL A 19 4.83 9.42 -18.44
CA VAL A 19 3.89 10.53 -18.16
C VAL A 19 3.62 10.67 -16.66
N TYR A 20 3.46 9.55 -15.95
CA TYR A 20 2.97 9.53 -14.57
C TYR A 20 3.95 8.99 -13.54
N GLY A 21 5.18 8.61 -13.92
CA GLY A 21 6.16 7.97 -13.04
C GLY A 21 6.36 8.74 -11.73
N ALA A 22 6.59 10.05 -11.80
CA ALA A 22 6.77 10.88 -10.61
C ALA A 22 5.52 10.95 -9.70
N ASP A 23 4.31 10.95 -10.29
CA ASP A 23 3.06 10.89 -9.51
C ASP A 23 2.93 9.52 -8.82
N ILE A 24 3.24 8.44 -9.53
CA ILE A 24 3.24 7.08 -9.00
C ILE A 24 4.25 6.93 -7.85
N ASP A 25 5.46 7.47 -7.99
CA ASP A 25 6.49 7.42 -6.96
C ASP A 25 6.05 8.16 -5.69
N ASN A 26 5.42 9.33 -5.84
CA ASN A 26 4.85 10.06 -4.71
C ASN A 26 3.71 9.28 -4.04
N LYS A 27 2.88 8.58 -4.82
CA LYS A 27 1.83 7.71 -4.27
C LYS A 27 2.40 6.49 -3.58
N LEU A 28 3.53 5.97 -4.03
CA LEU A 28 4.21 4.86 -3.38
C LEU A 28 4.79 5.29 -2.02
N GLN A 29 5.42 6.47 -1.94
CA GLN A 29 5.89 7.01 -0.65
C GLN A 29 4.73 7.24 0.34
N ALA A 30 3.60 7.76 -0.14
CA ALA A 30 2.41 7.93 0.69
C ALA A 30 1.82 6.58 1.16
N ALA A 31 1.84 5.57 0.28
CA ALA A 31 1.41 4.21 0.62
C ALA A 31 2.31 3.56 1.67
N ASP A 32 3.64 3.71 1.54
CA ASP A 32 4.59 3.19 2.52
C ASP A 32 4.37 3.83 3.89
N ALA A 33 4.23 5.16 3.95
CA ALA A 33 3.94 5.87 5.19
C ALA A 33 2.59 5.44 5.83
N PHE A 34 1.58 5.17 5.01
CA PHE A 34 0.29 4.67 5.48
C PHE A 34 0.42 3.26 6.09
N ILE A 35 1.15 2.37 5.42
CA ILE A 35 1.40 1.01 5.90
C ILE A 35 2.24 1.03 7.19
N ASP A 36 3.27 1.88 7.26
CA ASP A 36 4.07 2.06 8.47
C ASP A 36 3.20 2.49 9.66
N ALA A 37 2.29 3.45 9.45
CA ALA A 37 1.35 3.87 10.48
C ALA A 37 0.41 2.73 10.93
N MET A 38 -0.03 1.87 10.01
CA MET A 38 -0.83 0.68 10.34
C MET A 38 -0.05 -0.35 11.18
N LEU A 39 1.28 -0.40 11.00
CA LEU A 39 2.16 -1.38 11.63
C LEU A 39 2.86 -0.86 12.89
N GLN A 40 2.84 0.46 13.15
CA GLN A 40 3.52 1.12 14.27
C GLN A 40 3.20 0.53 15.66
N GLY A 41 2.06 -0.14 15.81
CA GLY A 41 1.65 -0.83 17.04
C GLY A 41 2.14 -2.27 17.21
N TYR A 42 2.94 -2.80 16.28
CA TYR A 42 3.37 -4.21 16.28
C TYR A 42 4.89 -4.32 16.42
N VAL A 43 5.36 -4.85 17.55
CA VAL A 43 6.76 -4.78 18.00
C VAL A 43 7.70 -5.68 17.19
N ASP A 44 7.16 -6.76 16.64
CA ASP A 44 7.95 -7.82 15.98
C ASP A 44 7.91 -7.72 14.45
N VAL A 45 7.42 -6.63 13.88
CA VAL A 45 7.29 -6.48 12.42
C VAL A 45 8.63 -6.06 11.80
N PRO A 46 9.28 -6.92 10.98
CA PRO A 46 10.48 -6.53 10.25
C PRO A 46 10.14 -5.58 9.10
N LEU A 47 10.63 -4.33 9.17
CA LEU A 47 10.43 -3.29 8.15
C LEU A 47 11.67 -3.01 7.28
N ASN A 48 12.86 -3.48 7.67
CA ASN A 48 14.12 -3.20 6.96
C ASN A 48 14.24 -3.89 5.59
N ASP A 49 13.52 -4.99 5.38
CA ASP A 49 13.32 -5.64 4.08
C ASP A 49 11.85 -6.07 4.03
N PRO A 50 10.95 -5.23 3.47
CA PRO A 50 9.53 -5.48 3.54
C PRO A 50 9.23 -6.78 2.78
N PRO A 51 8.59 -7.77 3.43
CA PRO A 51 8.26 -9.00 2.75
C PRO A 51 7.33 -8.70 1.58
N ARG A 52 7.38 -9.55 0.55
CA ARG A 52 6.61 -9.39 -0.69
C ARG A 52 5.13 -9.02 -0.48
N ILE A 53 4.50 -9.48 0.60
CA ILE A 53 3.13 -9.13 0.96
C ILE A 53 2.93 -7.63 1.24
N LEU A 54 3.87 -6.96 1.90
CA LEU A 54 3.84 -5.52 2.14
C LEU A 54 4.16 -4.74 0.87
N ILE A 55 5.10 -5.23 0.06
CA ILE A 55 5.41 -4.68 -1.26
C ILE A 55 4.16 -4.70 -2.16
N GLU A 56 3.41 -5.82 -2.17
CA GLU A 56 2.15 -5.93 -2.91
C GLU A 56 1.04 -5.02 -2.35
N ALA A 57 0.96 -4.87 -1.03
CA ALA A 57 0.03 -3.97 -0.37
C ALA A 57 0.32 -2.50 -0.72
N ALA A 58 1.59 -2.08 -0.63
CA ALA A 58 2.02 -0.73 -0.99
C ALA A 58 1.64 -0.40 -2.44
N ALA A 59 1.80 -1.36 -3.36
CA ALA A 59 1.41 -1.14 -4.74
C ALA A 59 -0.11 -1.07 -4.98
N ASP A 60 -0.90 -1.86 -4.23
CA ASP A 60 -2.36 -1.73 -4.26
C ASP A 60 -2.79 -0.36 -3.72
N CYS A 61 -2.20 0.09 -2.61
CA CYS A 61 -2.50 1.40 -2.01
C CYS A 61 -2.10 2.57 -2.92
N ALA A 62 -0.88 2.54 -3.47
CA ALA A 62 -0.40 3.58 -4.38
C ALA A 62 -1.28 3.69 -5.64
N ALA A 63 -1.69 2.55 -6.20
CA ALA A 63 -2.62 2.52 -7.33
C ALA A 63 -4.01 3.06 -6.95
N ALA A 64 -4.51 2.73 -5.75
CA ALA A 64 -5.78 3.27 -5.25
C ALA A 64 -5.72 4.80 -5.10
N LEU A 65 -4.68 5.34 -4.46
CA LEU A 65 -4.49 6.79 -4.30
C LEU A 65 -4.43 7.51 -5.65
N PHE A 66 -3.69 6.96 -6.62
CA PHE A 66 -3.62 7.49 -7.97
C PHE A 66 -4.99 7.56 -8.66
N LEU A 67 -5.85 6.56 -8.43
CA LEU A 67 -7.19 6.47 -9.00
C LEU A 67 -8.20 7.37 -8.29
N PHE A 68 -8.06 7.58 -6.97
CA PHE A 68 -8.89 8.54 -6.23
C PHE A 68 -8.71 9.96 -6.76
N ASP A 69 -7.46 10.38 -7.00
CA ASP A 69 -7.16 11.70 -7.60
C ASP A 69 -7.81 11.90 -8.98
N ARG A 70 -8.11 10.80 -9.67
CA ARG A 70 -8.71 10.77 -11.01
C ARG A 70 -10.18 10.37 -10.99
N ASN A 71 -10.83 10.42 -9.82
CA ASN A 71 -12.25 10.10 -9.61
C ASN A 71 -12.66 8.68 -10.04
N ASN A 72 -11.72 7.74 -10.19
CA ASN A 72 -12.04 6.33 -10.43
C ASN A 72 -12.23 5.60 -9.09
N VAL A 73 -13.30 5.98 -8.39
CA VAL A 73 -13.53 5.64 -6.98
C VAL A 73 -13.80 4.15 -6.76
N GLU A 74 -14.50 3.49 -7.68
CA GLU A 74 -14.86 2.08 -7.54
C GLU A 74 -13.61 1.19 -7.52
N LYS A 75 -12.77 1.29 -8.57
CA LYS A 75 -11.51 0.55 -8.65
C LYS A 75 -10.52 0.96 -7.56
N ALA A 76 -10.50 2.24 -7.19
CA ALA A 76 -9.68 2.71 -6.07
C ALA A 76 -10.06 2.02 -4.75
N ARG A 77 -11.35 1.89 -4.45
CA ARG A 77 -11.83 1.20 -3.24
C ARG A 77 -11.49 -0.28 -3.24
N GLU A 78 -11.63 -0.96 -4.38
CA GLU A 78 -11.25 -2.38 -4.49
C GLU A 78 -9.78 -2.61 -4.14
N LEU A 79 -8.89 -1.79 -4.70
CA LEU A 79 -7.46 -1.86 -4.45
C LEU A 79 -7.12 -1.49 -3.00
N MET A 80 -7.77 -0.46 -2.43
CA MET A 80 -7.55 -0.08 -1.04
C MET A 80 -7.98 -1.20 -0.07
N MET A 81 -9.15 -1.82 -0.28
CA MET A 81 -9.59 -2.97 0.52
C MET A 81 -8.61 -4.14 0.43
N ARG A 82 -8.04 -4.38 -0.75
CA ARG A 82 -7.03 -5.43 -0.94
C ARG A 82 -5.74 -5.10 -0.20
N CYS A 83 -5.27 -3.85 -0.27
CA CYS A 83 -4.12 -3.36 0.51
C CYS A 83 -4.34 -3.62 2.01
N GLU A 84 -5.43 -3.11 2.57
CA GLU A 84 -5.75 -3.27 4.01
C GLU A 84 -5.77 -4.75 4.42
N LYS A 85 -6.38 -5.61 3.60
CA LYS A 85 -6.42 -7.06 3.85
C LYS A 85 -5.04 -7.71 3.84
N LEU A 86 -4.14 -7.29 2.95
CA LEU A 86 -2.76 -7.81 2.91
C LEU A 86 -1.97 -7.36 4.14
N VAL A 87 -2.10 -6.10 4.55
CA VAL A 87 -1.48 -5.57 5.78
C VAL A 87 -2.04 -6.27 7.01
N GLU A 88 -3.37 -6.51 7.08
CA GLU A 88 -4.00 -7.30 8.14
C GLU A 88 -3.46 -8.74 8.19
N THR A 89 -3.42 -9.40 7.02
CA THR A 89 -2.91 -10.78 6.93
C THR A 89 -1.47 -10.86 7.41
N TYR A 90 -0.66 -9.85 7.09
CA TYR A 90 0.70 -9.76 7.55
C TYR A 90 0.78 -9.51 9.06
N ARG A 91 0.08 -8.47 9.58
CA ARG A 91 0.13 -8.08 11.00
C ARG A 91 -0.43 -9.14 11.94
N SER A 92 -1.39 -9.95 11.49
CA SER A 92 -1.98 -11.05 12.27
C SER A 92 -0.96 -12.10 12.72
N ARG A 93 0.23 -12.11 12.11
CA ARG A 93 1.35 -12.99 12.46
C ARG A 93 2.20 -12.47 13.62
N PHE A 94 1.98 -11.24 14.06
CA PHE A 94 2.82 -10.54 15.02
C PHE A 94 2.00 -10.09 16.23
N ARG A 95 2.67 -9.94 17.38
CA ARG A 95 2.00 -9.48 18.60
C ARG A 95 1.74 -7.98 18.53
N TYR A 96 0.49 -7.61 18.79
CA TYR A 96 0.07 -6.22 18.96
C TYR A 96 0.51 -5.70 20.34
N PHE A 97 1.12 -4.53 20.37
CA PHE A 97 1.50 -3.78 21.57
C PHE A 97 0.71 -2.47 21.64
N GLY A 98 -0.60 -2.53 21.46
CA GLY A 98 -1.44 -1.38 21.78
C GLY A 98 -1.38 -1.13 23.28
N LEU A 99 -0.88 0.07 23.66
CA LEU A 99 -0.86 0.66 25.00
C LEU A 99 -1.41 -0.25 26.12
N ALA A 100 -0.63 -1.25 26.51
CA ALA A 100 -0.68 -1.83 27.83
C ALA A 100 -0.05 -0.81 28.79
N GLY A 101 -0.80 0.28 29.02
CA GLY A 101 -0.32 1.46 29.72
C GLY A 101 -1.47 2.36 30.19
N ALA A 102 -2.68 1.82 30.37
CA ALA A 102 -3.67 2.42 31.26
C ALA A 102 -3.64 1.63 32.58
N ALA A 103 -2.56 1.80 33.33
CA ALA A 103 -2.55 1.47 34.74
C ALA A 103 -3.38 2.53 35.47
N LYS A 104 -4.49 2.11 36.08
CA LYS A 104 -4.90 2.45 37.44
C LYS A 104 -5.97 1.49 37.93
#